data_AF-E9JA28-F1
#
_entry.id   AF-E9JA28-F1
#
_cell.length_a   1.000
_cell.length_b   1.000
_cell.length_c   1.000
_cell.angle_alpha   90.00
_cell.angle_beta   90.00
_cell.angle_gamma   90.00
#
_symmetry.space_group_name_H-M   'P 1'
#
loop_
_entity.id
_entity.type
_entity.pdbx_description
1 polymer ?
#
loop_
_entity_poly.entity_id
_entity_poly.type
_entity_poly.pdbx_seq_one_letter_code
_entity_poly.pdbx_strand_id
1 'polypeptide(L)'
;METITSTESFDQTKIQLLPFIIAPPSDYNTVYTSLMMAVEKSKELQIQTTFVTFDQPLYMTAVDIVLSAEPDSELSNVIIRLGGFHLVMSFLGCIGFIMKGSGLKELLSTIYAPNSVDKMLTGHAYARAIRGHLLVQLSLAKCVLNDINFNDEECNVIADIFLNFGDNPPVRKTVEEIDLLHNITKKFKQQLEKVEENSPTA
;
A
#
# COMPACT_ATOMS: atom_id res chain seq x y z
N MET A 1 16.79 -2.36 0.75
CA MET A 1 15.91 -3.48 1.17
C MET A 1 16.68 -4.78 1.26
N GLU A 2 17.46 -5.16 0.24
CA GLU A 2 18.27 -6.40 0.27
C GLU A 2 19.11 -6.58 1.55
N THR A 3 19.82 -5.55 2.01
CA THR A 3 20.64 -5.66 3.23
C THR A 3 19.82 -5.88 4.50
N ILE A 4 18.68 -5.18 4.62
CA ILE A 4 17.83 -5.20 5.82
C ILE A 4 17.21 -6.58 6.02
N THR A 5 16.82 -7.23 4.92
CA THR A 5 16.21 -8.57 4.90
C THR A 5 17.19 -9.65 4.43
N SER A 6 18.50 -9.39 4.47
CA SER A 6 19.52 -10.31 3.94
C SER A 6 19.57 -11.65 4.68
N THR A 7 19.12 -11.68 5.93
CA THR A 7 19.02 -12.87 6.77
C THR A 7 17.70 -13.62 6.62
N GLU A 8 16.74 -13.06 5.88
CA GLU A 8 15.43 -13.66 5.68
C GLU A 8 15.45 -14.65 4.52
N SER A 9 14.76 -15.79 4.66
CA SER A 9 14.51 -16.69 3.54
C SER A 9 13.58 -16.01 2.53
N PHE A 10 13.85 -16.17 1.24
CA PHE A 10 12.99 -15.66 0.19
C PHE A 10 12.73 -16.74 -0.87
N ASP A 11 11.59 -16.61 -1.53
CA ASP A 11 11.26 -17.42 -2.70
C ASP A 11 11.62 -16.68 -3.98
N GLN A 12 12.19 -17.41 -4.94
CA GLN A 12 12.44 -16.88 -6.28
C GLN A 12 11.21 -17.09 -7.16
N THR A 13 10.75 -16.02 -7.77
CA THR A 13 9.66 -16.07 -8.76
C THR A 13 10.23 -15.90 -10.16
N LYS A 14 9.60 -16.57 -11.14
CA LYS A 14 9.95 -16.42 -12.55
C LYS A 14 8.82 -15.69 -13.26
N ILE A 15 9.15 -14.57 -13.89
CA ILE A 15 8.22 -13.81 -14.72
C ILE A 15 8.34 -14.31 -16.17
N GLN A 16 7.20 -14.64 -16.78
CA GLN A 16 7.13 -15.03 -18.19
C GLN A 16 6.02 -14.24 -18.88
N LEU A 17 6.30 -13.81 -20.10
CA LEU A 17 5.29 -13.17 -20.94
C LEU A 17 4.50 -14.26 -21.67
N LEU A 18 3.17 -14.16 -21.61
CA LEU A 18 2.27 -15.01 -22.38
C LEU A 18 2.00 -14.38 -23.76
N PRO A 19 1.57 -15.18 -24.76
CA PRO A 19 1.20 -14.66 -26.07
C PRO A 19 0.14 -13.56 -25.99
N PHE A 20 0.20 -12.60 -26.92
CA PHE A 20 -0.79 -11.55 -27.02
C PHE A 20 -2.13 -12.09 -27.53
N ILE A 21 -3.22 -11.62 -26.93
CA ILE A 21 -4.57 -11.81 -27.47
C ILE A 21 -4.86 -10.67 -28.43
N ILE A 22 -5.01 -10.99 -29.71
CA ILE A 22 -5.26 -10.00 -30.77
C ILE A 22 -6.78 -9.79 -30.91
N ALA A 23 -7.39 -9.14 -29.92
CA ALA A 23 -8.81 -8.81 -29.89
C ALA A 23 -9.06 -7.55 -29.03
N PRO A 24 -10.22 -6.86 -29.17
CA PRO A 24 -10.55 -5.71 -28.35
C PRO A 24 -10.58 -6.09 -26.85
N PRO A 25 -9.85 -5.37 -25.97
CA PRO A 25 -9.70 -5.77 -24.56
C PRO A 25 -11.00 -5.67 -23.76
N SER A 26 -11.92 -4.80 -24.18
CA SER A 26 -13.22 -4.60 -23.51
C SER A 26 -14.29 -5.61 -23.92
N ASP A 27 -14.01 -6.51 -24.87
CA ASP A 27 -14.95 -7.58 -25.23
C ASP A 27 -14.93 -8.68 -24.15
N TYR A 28 -16.12 -9.15 -23.77
CA TYR A 28 -16.29 -10.24 -22.81
C TYR A 28 -15.53 -11.49 -23.24
N ASN A 29 -15.55 -11.81 -24.54
CA ASN A 29 -14.83 -12.97 -25.06
C ASN A 29 -13.32 -12.82 -24.86
N THR A 30 -12.75 -11.63 -25.09
CA THR A 30 -11.32 -11.36 -24.88
C THR A 30 -10.94 -11.55 -23.41
N VAL A 31 -11.75 -11.01 -22.49
CA VAL A 31 -11.52 -11.17 -21.05
C VAL A 31 -11.63 -12.65 -20.66
N TYR A 32 -12.66 -13.35 -21.12
CA TYR A 32 -12.84 -14.79 -20.89
C TYR A 32 -11.65 -15.60 -21.40
N THR A 33 -11.21 -15.38 -22.65
CA THR A 33 -10.03 -16.03 -23.23
C THR A 33 -8.78 -15.79 -22.38
N SER A 34 -8.58 -14.56 -21.89
CA SER A 34 -7.42 -14.25 -21.03
C SER A 34 -7.45 -14.99 -19.69
N LEU A 35 -8.64 -15.19 -19.11
CA LEU A 35 -8.82 -15.98 -17.89
C LEU A 35 -8.52 -17.45 -18.15
N MET A 36 -9.04 -18.01 -19.24
CA MET A 36 -8.81 -19.41 -19.62
C MET A 36 -7.33 -19.68 -19.89
N MET A 37 -6.64 -18.80 -20.61
CA MET A 37 -5.19 -18.90 -20.81
C MET A 37 -4.42 -18.88 -19.49
N ALA A 38 -4.83 -18.05 -18.52
CA ALA A 38 -4.22 -18.03 -17.20
C ALA A 38 -4.47 -19.33 -16.42
N VAL A 39 -5.69 -19.87 -16.49
CA VAL A 39 -6.06 -21.15 -15.85
C VAL A 39 -5.27 -22.32 -16.45
N GLU A 40 -5.22 -22.43 -17.77
CA GLU A 40 -4.42 -23.44 -18.46
C GLU A 40 -2.96 -23.36 -18.03
N LYS A 41 -2.41 -22.15 -17.95
CA LYS A 41 -1.03 -21.95 -17.53
C LYS A 41 -0.77 -22.31 -16.07
N SER A 42 -1.68 -21.96 -15.18
CA SER A 42 -1.63 -22.37 -13.77
C SER A 42 -1.64 -23.89 -13.65
N LYS A 43 -2.50 -24.59 -14.42
CA LYS A 43 -2.55 -26.06 -14.45
C LYS A 43 -1.23 -26.68 -14.91
N GLU A 44 -0.64 -26.17 -16.00
CA GLU A 44 0.68 -26.61 -16.48
C GLU A 44 1.78 -26.47 -15.42
N LEU A 45 1.72 -25.39 -14.64
CA LEU A 45 2.69 -25.06 -13.60
C LEU A 45 2.34 -25.65 -12.23
N GLN A 46 1.26 -26.45 -12.12
CA GLN A 46 0.76 -27.01 -10.87
C GLN A 46 0.46 -25.95 -9.79
N ILE A 47 0.09 -24.74 -10.23
CA ILE A 47 -0.37 -23.66 -9.36
C ILE A 47 -1.83 -23.93 -9.02
N GLN A 48 -2.12 -24.11 -7.72
CA GLN A 48 -3.46 -24.46 -7.26
C GLN A 48 -4.48 -23.38 -7.63
N THR A 49 -4.26 -22.13 -7.19
CA THR A 49 -5.19 -21.00 -7.37
C THR A 49 -4.67 -20.01 -8.39
N THR A 50 -5.51 -19.66 -9.37
CA THR A 50 -5.15 -18.74 -10.44
C THR A 50 -5.55 -17.33 -10.05
N PHE A 51 -4.56 -16.46 -9.84
CA PHE A 51 -4.80 -15.05 -9.56
C PHE A 51 -4.62 -14.22 -10.82
N VAL A 52 -5.66 -13.45 -11.19
CA VAL A 52 -5.62 -12.58 -12.37
C VAL A 52 -5.89 -11.16 -11.94
N THR A 53 -5.07 -10.23 -12.41
CA THR A 53 -5.18 -8.81 -12.07
C THR A 53 -5.55 -8.01 -13.32
N PHE A 54 -6.57 -7.16 -13.21
CA PHE A 54 -7.06 -6.32 -14.30
C PHE A 54 -7.13 -4.86 -13.89
N ASP A 55 -6.94 -3.94 -14.85
CA ASP A 55 -7.30 -2.54 -14.67
C ASP A 55 -8.81 -2.38 -14.44
N GLN A 56 -9.20 -1.27 -13.81
CA GLN A 56 -10.56 -1.08 -13.28
C GLN A 56 -11.70 -1.38 -14.28
N PRO A 57 -11.63 -0.96 -15.56
CA PRO A 57 -12.71 -1.26 -16.51
C PRO A 57 -12.87 -2.76 -16.79
N LEU A 58 -11.75 -3.49 -16.89
CA LEU A 58 -11.73 -4.92 -17.19
C LEU A 58 -11.98 -5.77 -15.95
N TYR A 59 -11.61 -5.27 -14.77
CA TYR A 59 -11.86 -5.92 -13.50
C TYR A 59 -13.35 -6.23 -13.31
N MET A 60 -14.23 -5.27 -13.60
CA MET A 60 -15.68 -5.48 -13.46
C MET A 60 -16.19 -6.59 -14.38
N THR A 61 -15.76 -6.59 -15.65
CA THR A 61 -16.09 -7.65 -16.61
C THR A 61 -15.56 -9.01 -16.16
N ALA A 62 -14.32 -9.08 -15.68
CA ALA A 62 -13.72 -10.33 -15.21
C ALA A 62 -14.41 -10.88 -13.96
N VAL A 63 -14.80 -10.00 -13.02
CA VAL A 63 -15.60 -10.39 -11.84
C VAL A 63 -16.95 -10.94 -12.27
N ASP A 64 -17.65 -10.26 -13.18
CA ASP A 64 -18.95 -10.71 -13.68
C ASP A 64 -18.87 -12.10 -14.34
N ILE A 65 -17.85 -12.33 -15.17
CA ILE A 65 -17.58 -13.64 -15.79
C ILE A 65 -17.37 -14.72 -14.73
N VAL A 66 -16.50 -14.49 -13.75
CA VAL A 66 -16.17 -15.51 -12.72
C VAL A 66 -17.35 -15.78 -11.80
N LEU A 67 -18.11 -14.75 -11.40
CA LEU A 67 -19.29 -14.91 -10.55
C LEU A 67 -20.46 -15.57 -11.27
N SER A 68 -20.54 -15.44 -12.59
CA SER A 68 -21.56 -16.09 -13.43
C SER A 68 -21.20 -17.52 -13.82
N ALA A 69 -19.98 -17.99 -13.53
CA ALA A 69 -19.53 -19.32 -13.88
C ALA A 69 -20.10 -20.39 -12.94
N GLU A 70 -20.33 -21.59 -13.46
CA GLU A 70 -20.77 -22.73 -12.64
C GLU A 70 -19.74 -23.08 -11.55
N PRO A 71 -20.16 -23.52 -10.35
CA PRO A 71 -19.26 -23.82 -9.24
C PRO A 71 -18.16 -24.86 -9.55
N ASP A 72 -18.44 -25.80 -10.45
CA ASP A 72 -17.50 -26.86 -10.86
C ASP A 72 -16.73 -26.52 -12.15
N SER A 73 -16.84 -25.28 -12.63
CA SER A 73 -16.15 -24.83 -13.85
C SER A 73 -14.64 -24.64 -13.63
N GLU A 74 -13.90 -24.50 -14.73
CA GLU A 74 -12.47 -24.20 -14.70
C GLU A 74 -12.13 -22.84 -14.04
N LEU A 75 -13.13 -21.95 -13.92
CA LEU A 75 -13.01 -20.64 -13.29
C LEU A 75 -13.23 -20.66 -11.77
N SER A 76 -13.68 -21.79 -11.21
CA SER A 76 -14.01 -21.94 -9.78
C SER A 76 -12.87 -21.59 -8.82
N ASN A 77 -11.61 -21.75 -9.26
CA ASN A 77 -10.42 -21.41 -8.48
C ASN A 77 -9.67 -20.19 -9.02
N VAL A 78 -10.38 -19.30 -9.72
CA VAL A 78 -9.85 -18.02 -10.21
C VAL A 78 -10.21 -16.91 -9.24
N ILE A 79 -9.21 -16.15 -8.81
CA ILE A 79 -9.38 -14.97 -7.97
C ILE A 79 -9.01 -13.72 -8.78
N ILE A 80 -10.01 -12.87 -9.01
CA ILE A 80 -9.86 -11.61 -9.72
C ILE A 80 -9.43 -10.50 -8.75
N ARG A 81 -8.36 -9.78 -9.11
CA ARG A 81 -7.83 -8.64 -8.34
C ARG A 81 -7.88 -7.35 -9.15
N LEU A 82 -8.17 -6.25 -8.47
CA LEU A 82 -8.05 -4.92 -9.06
C LEU A 82 -6.57 -4.56 -9.24
N GLY A 83 -6.24 -3.97 -10.39
CA GLY A 83 -4.90 -3.49 -10.73
C GLY A 83 -4.32 -2.64 -9.62
N GLY A 84 -3.06 -2.89 -9.24
CA GLY A 84 -2.44 -2.26 -8.07
C GLY A 84 -2.50 -0.72 -8.11
N PHE A 85 -2.33 -0.13 -9.30
CA PHE A 85 -2.48 1.31 -9.48
C PHE A 85 -3.90 1.81 -9.13
N HIS A 86 -4.92 1.16 -9.70
CA HIS A 86 -6.34 1.48 -9.47
C HIS A 86 -6.77 1.18 -8.02
N LEU A 87 -6.21 0.14 -7.40
CA LEU A 87 -6.42 -0.18 -5.99
C LEU A 87 -5.91 0.95 -5.10
N VAL A 88 -4.68 1.43 -5.31
CA VAL A 88 -4.13 2.53 -4.51
C VAL A 88 -4.89 3.83 -4.75
N MET A 89 -5.26 4.14 -6.00
CA MET A 89 -6.13 5.29 -6.29
C MET A 89 -7.46 5.22 -5.55
N SER A 90 -8.11 4.04 -5.55
CA SER A 90 -9.38 3.83 -4.84
C SER A 90 -9.19 4.00 -3.32
N PHE A 91 -8.11 3.45 -2.76
CA PHE A 91 -7.78 3.59 -1.34
C PHE A 91 -7.57 5.06 -0.94
N LEU A 92 -6.83 5.83 -1.73
CA LEU A 92 -6.65 7.27 -1.51
C LEU A 92 -7.98 8.03 -1.57
N GLY A 93 -8.86 7.67 -2.51
CA GLY A 93 -10.22 8.20 -2.58
C GLY A 93 -11.04 7.89 -1.33
N CYS A 94 -10.94 6.66 -0.79
CA CYS A 94 -11.59 6.27 0.46
C CYS A 94 -11.10 7.11 1.65
N ILE A 95 -9.80 7.38 1.76
CA ILE A 95 -9.26 8.25 2.81
C ILE A 95 -9.91 9.64 2.71
N GLY A 96 -9.93 10.24 1.52
CA GLY A 96 -10.53 11.55 1.32
C GLY A 96 -12.04 11.59 1.60
N PHE A 97 -12.75 10.50 1.31
CA PHE A 97 -14.18 10.35 1.63
C PHE A 97 -14.43 10.24 3.14
N ILE A 98 -13.71 9.36 3.84
CA ILE A 98 -13.87 9.11 5.28
C ILE A 98 -13.44 10.34 6.09
N MET A 99 -12.35 10.99 5.70
CA MET A 99 -11.79 12.15 6.40
C MET A 99 -12.41 13.48 5.95
N LYS A 100 -13.56 13.46 5.27
CA LYS A 100 -14.24 14.68 4.87
C LYS A 100 -14.63 15.50 6.10
N GLY A 101 -14.17 16.76 6.14
CA GLY A 101 -14.41 17.66 7.26
C GLY A 101 -13.40 17.54 8.40
N SER A 102 -12.37 16.71 8.30
CA SER A 102 -11.35 16.54 9.34
C SER A 102 -10.26 17.61 9.35
N GLY A 103 -10.36 18.65 8.51
CA GLY A 103 -9.24 19.59 8.29
C GLY A 103 -8.17 19.11 7.30
N LEU A 104 -8.27 17.86 6.79
CA LEU A 104 -7.26 17.30 5.88
C LEU A 104 -7.15 18.10 4.57
N LYS A 105 -8.29 18.55 4.03
CA LYS A 105 -8.33 19.35 2.81
C LYS A 105 -7.64 20.69 3.03
N GLU A 106 -7.92 21.34 4.14
CA GLU A 106 -7.38 22.63 4.56
C GLU A 106 -5.87 22.53 4.75
N LEU A 107 -5.41 21.50 5.46
CA LEU A 107 -3.99 21.21 5.67
C LEU A 107 -3.26 21.00 4.35
N LEU A 108 -3.78 20.15 3.46
CA LEU A 108 -3.17 19.92 2.14
C LEU A 108 -3.20 21.18 1.27
N SER A 109 -4.20 22.05 1.45
CA SER A 109 -4.32 23.32 0.73
C SER A 109 -3.27 24.35 1.13
N THR A 110 -2.50 24.13 2.21
CA THR A 110 -1.36 24.98 2.57
C THR A 110 -0.16 24.83 1.63
N ILE A 111 -0.04 23.67 0.97
CA ILE A 111 1.09 23.32 0.09
C ILE A 111 0.67 23.00 -1.35
N TYR A 112 -0.62 22.83 -1.62
CA TYR A 112 -1.19 22.56 -2.93
C TYR A 112 -2.36 23.49 -3.23
N ALA A 113 -2.57 23.81 -4.51
CA ALA A 113 -3.76 24.58 -4.92
C ALA A 113 -5.05 23.80 -4.61
N PRO A 114 -6.14 24.44 -4.13
CA PRO A 114 -7.36 23.77 -3.69
C PRO A 114 -7.96 22.80 -4.74
N ASN A 115 -8.00 23.20 -6.02
CA ASN A 115 -8.48 22.35 -7.12
C ASN A 115 -7.63 21.08 -7.31
N SER A 116 -6.34 21.13 -6.97
CA SER A 116 -5.49 19.94 -6.98
C SER A 116 -5.80 19.05 -5.79
N VAL A 117 -6.05 19.62 -4.61
CA VAL A 117 -6.40 18.86 -3.41
C VAL A 117 -7.70 18.09 -3.62
N ASP A 118 -8.70 18.68 -4.27
CA ASP A 118 -9.95 17.96 -4.61
C ASP A 118 -9.70 16.72 -5.47
N LYS A 119 -8.78 16.82 -6.45
CA LYS A 119 -8.36 15.67 -7.27
C LYS A 119 -7.51 14.67 -6.49
N MET A 120 -6.75 15.12 -5.49
CA MET A 120 -5.94 14.26 -4.62
C MET A 120 -6.82 13.44 -3.68
N LEU A 121 -7.79 14.08 -3.03
CA LEU A 121 -8.73 13.46 -2.09
C LEU A 121 -9.73 12.51 -2.76
N THR A 122 -9.89 12.61 -4.07
CA THR A 122 -10.64 11.63 -4.89
C THR A 122 -9.74 10.55 -5.49
N GLY A 123 -8.45 10.52 -5.17
CA GLY A 123 -7.47 9.55 -5.68
C GLY A 123 -7.00 9.78 -7.12
N HIS A 124 -7.59 10.72 -7.87
CA HIS A 124 -7.33 10.95 -9.29
C HIS A 124 -5.99 11.66 -9.57
N ALA A 125 -5.43 12.36 -8.59
CA ALA A 125 -4.09 12.96 -8.68
C ALA A 125 -3.05 12.10 -7.96
N TYR A 126 -2.94 10.82 -8.32
CA TYR A 126 -2.13 9.77 -7.66
C TYR A 126 -0.80 10.25 -7.09
N ALA A 127 0.13 10.74 -7.93
CA ALA A 127 1.48 11.09 -7.48
C ALA A 127 1.48 12.22 -6.44
N ARG A 128 0.59 13.20 -6.61
CA ARG A 128 0.42 14.30 -5.64
C ARG A 128 -0.26 13.81 -4.37
N ALA A 129 -1.27 12.95 -4.48
CA ALA A 129 -1.98 12.38 -3.35
C ALA A 129 -1.03 11.56 -2.46
N ILE A 130 -0.24 10.65 -3.04
CA ILE A 130 0.78 9.88 -2.29
C ILE A 130 1.73 10.82 -1.55
N ARG A 131 2.33 11.78 -2.26
CA ARG A 131 3.24 12.74 -1.64
C ARG A 131 2.55 13.55 -0.53
N GLY A 132 1.35 14.04 -0.78
CA GLY A 132 0.56 14.81 0.17
C GLY A 132 0.27 14.03 1.45
N HIS A 133 -0.22 12.79 1.34
CA HIS A 133 -0.48 11.94 2.50
C HIS A 133 0.78 11.59 3.28
N LEU A 134 1.92 11.34 2.61
CA LEU A 134 3.21 11.13 3.30
C LEU A 134 3.67 12.39 4.05
N LEU A 135 3.48 13.58 3.47
CA LEU A 135 3.79 14.84 4.16
C LEU A 135 2.87 15.09 5.35
N VAL A 136 1.57 14.80 5.23
CA VAL A 136 0.63 14.87 6.36
C VAL A 136 1.04 13.92 7.47
N GLN A 137 1.35 12.66 7.15
CA GLN A 137 1.81 11.67 8.11
C GLN A 137 3.11 12.11 8.80
N LEU A 138 4.07 12.65 8.06
CA LEU A 138 5.30 13.21 8.62
C LEU A 138 5.04 14.40 9.55
N SER A 139 4.18 15.34 9.15
CA SER A 139 3.85 16.51 9.96
C SER A 139 3.18 16.11 11.27
N LEU A 140 2.21 15.19 11.22
CA LEU A 140 1.56 14.65 12.41
C LEU A 140 2.54 13.90 13.31
N ALA A 141 3.40 13.06 12.73
CA ALA A 141 4.42 12.35 13.50
C ALA A 141 5.36 13.33 14.22
N LYS A 142 5.77 14.43 13.58
CA LYS A 142 6.58 15.47 14.21
C LYS A 142 5.85 16.15 15.37
N CYS A 143 4.57 16.47 15.22
CA CYS A 143 3.77 17.03 16.30
C CYS A 143 3.76 16.09 17.52
N VAL A 144 3.48 14.80 17.31
CA VAL A 144 3.47 13.80 18.39
C VAL A 144 4.86 13.64 19.02
N LEU A 145 5.92 13.58 18.21
CA LEU A 145 7.29 13.41 18.69
C LEU A 145 7.78 14.60 19.52
N ASN A 146 7.35 15.82 19.20
CA ASN A 146 7.74 17.02 19.95
C ASN A 146 7.25 17.01 21.40
N ASP A 147 6.17 16.29 21.69
CA ASP A 147 5.60 16.18 23.04
C ASP A 147 6.22 15.03 23.86
N ILE A 148 7.20 14.32 23.28
CA ILE A 148 7.87 13.19 23.94
C ILE A 148 9.25 13.63 24.42
N ASN A 149 9.49 13.40 25.71
CA ASN A 149 10.82 13.58 26.28
C ASN A 149 11.68 12.32 26.03
N PHE A 150 12.55 12.43 25.03
CA PHE A 150 13.64 11.50 24.81
C PHE A 150 14.86 11.89 25.64
N ASN A 151 15.60 10.90 26.14
CA ASN A 151 16.90 11.14 26.76
C ASN A 151 18.00 11.19 25.68
N ASP A 152 19.20 11.64 26.07
CA ASP A 152 20.32 11.81 25.14
C ASP A 152 20.73 10.48 24.49
N GLU A 153 20.67 9.37 25.23
CA GLU A 153 21.00 8.03 24.74
C GLU A 153 20.05 7.56 23.62
N GLU A 154 18.74 7.76 23.81
CA GLU A 154 17.70 7.47 22.82
C GLU A 154 17.90 8.31 21.55
N CYS A 155 18.17 9.61 21.70
CA CYS A 155 18.45 10.51 20.59
C CYS A 155 19.70 10.08 19.80
N ASN A 156 20.78 9.71 20.50
CA ASN A 156 22.04 9.30 19.88
C ASN A 156 21.87 8.00 19.07
N VAL A 157 21.14 7.01 19.61
CA VAL A 157 20.86 5.77 18.86
C VAL A 157 20.12 6.03 17.56
N ILE A 158 19.10 6.90 17.59
CA ILE A 158 18.36 7.26 16.38
C ILE A 158 19.29 7.97 15.38
N ALA A 159 20.08 8.93 15.85
CA ALA A 159 21.00 9.70 15.01
C ALA A 159 22.04 8.80 14.36
N ASP A 160 22.65 7.88 15.12
CA ASP A 160 23.64 6.93 14.62
C ASP A 160 23.05 6.02 13.54
N ILE A 161 21.82 5.53 13.74
CA ILE A 161 21.13 4.72 12.71
C ILE A 161 20.92 5.53 11.44
N PHE A 162 20.46 6.78 11.54
CA PHE A 162 20.21 7.61 10.37
C PHE A 162 21.49 8.02 9.64
N LEU A 163 22.55 8.37 10.37
CA LEU A 163 23.84 8.75 9.80
C LEU A 163 24.47 7.59 9.03
N ASN A 164 24.37 6.37 9.56
CA ASN A 164 24.97 5.19 8.94
C ASN A 164 24.04 4.49 7.94
N PHE A 165 22.77 4.90 7.82
CA PHE A 165 21.77 4.17 7.01
C PHE A 165 22.14 4.06 5.52
N GLY A 166 22.81 5.08 4.98
CA GLY A 166 23.21 5.12 3.57
C GLY A 166 24.32 4.12 3.23
N ASP A 167 25.34 4.04 4.09
CA ASP A 167 26.54 3.25 3.85
C ASP A 167 26.45 1.84 4.46
N ASN A 168 25.82 1.72 5.62
CA ASN A 168 25.68 0.48 6.36
C ASN A 168 24.31 0.40 7.06
N PRO A 169 23.22 0.17 6.32
CA PRO A 169 21.89 0.05 6.90
C PRO A 169 21.84 -1.14 7.87
N PRO A 170 21.22 -0.98 9.06
CA PRO A 170 21.15 -2.04 10.04
C PRO A 170 20.30 -3.21 9.51
N VAL A 171 20.70 -4.43 9.87
CA VAL A 171 19.90 -5.63 9.62
C VAL A 171 18.72 -5.65 10.59
N ARG A 172 17.56 -6.14 10.14
CA ARG A 172 16.32 -6.15 10.92
C ARG A 172 16.50 -6.71 12.34
N LYS A 173 17.17 -7.86 12.46
CA LYS A 173 17.42 -8.52 13.75
C LYS A 173 18.17 -7.61 14.73
N THR A 174 19.20 -6.90 14.24
CA THR A 174 19.96 -5.94 15.06
C THR A 174 19.06 -4.80 15.54
N VAL A 175 18.15 -4.29 14.69
CA VAL A 175 17.21 -3.23 15.09
C VAL A 175 16.25 -3.71 16.18
N GLU A 176 15.76 -4.94 16.08
CA GLU A 176 14.81 -5.53 17.04
C GLU A 176 15.46 -5.83 18.40
N GLU A 177 16.77 -6.04 18.46
CA GLU A 177 17.55 -6.28 19.68
C GLU A 177 17.96 -4.99 20.42
N ILE A 178 17.75 -3.80 19.83
CA ILE A 178 18.12 -2.53 20.48
C ILE A 178 17.03 -2.10 21.47
N ASP A 179 17.30 -2.32 22.77
CA ASP A 179 16.39 -1.95 23.88
C ASP A 179 15.97 -0.46 23.85
N LEU A 180 16.88 0.44 23.47
CA LEU A 180 16.59 1.87 23.37
C LEU A 180 15.53 2.18 22.30
N LEU A 181 15.54 1.48 21.16
CA LEU A 181 14.50 1.62 20.12
C LEU A 181 13.16 1.08 20.60
N HIS A 182 13.17 0.01 21.41
CA HIS A 182 11.95 -0.49 22.03
C HIS A 182 11.34 0.55 22.98
N ASN A 183 12.17 1.21 23.80
CA ASN A 183 11.73 2.29 24.68
C ASN A 183 11.18 3.49 23.91
N ILE A 184 11.86 3.92 22.85
CA ILE A 184 11.38 4.99 21.94
C ILE A 184 10.01 4.62 21.37
N THR A 185 9.87 3.40 20.84
CA THR A 185 8.61 2.91 20.26
C THR A 185 7.49 2.89 21.29
N LYS A 186 7.80 2.47 22.52
CA LYS A 186 6.85 2.46 23.64
C LYS A 186 6.39 3.88 23.99
N LYS A 187 7.32 4.83 24.14
CA LYS A 187 7.00 6.24 24.42
C LYS A 187 6.13 6.84 23.33
N PHE A 188 6.44 6.55 22.06
CA PHE A 188 5.64 7.01 20.93
C PHE A 188 4.21 6.47 20.95
N LYS A 189 4.03 5.17 21.19
CA LYS A 189 2.69 4.56 21.33
C LYS A 189 1.89 5.15 22.49
N GLN A 190 2.52 5.34 23.65
CA GLN A 190 1.87 5.97 24.80
C GLN A 190 1.44 7.41 24.54
N GLN A 191 2.22 8.16 23.75
CA GLN A 191 1.83 9.51 23.37
C GLN A 191 0.67 9.51 22.37
N LEU A 192 0.62 8.55 21.44
CA LEU A 192 -0.52 8.40 20.54
C LEU A 192 -1.81 8.11 21.30
N GLU A 193 -1.78 7.21 22.30
CA GLU A 193 -2.94 6.90 23.15
C GLU A 193 -3.46 8.17 23.86
N LYS A 194 -2.56 8.99 24.42
CA LYS A 194 -2.93 10.27 25.04
C LYS A 194 -3.55 11.26 24.05
N VAL A 195 -3.02 11.32 22.83
CA VAL A 195 -3.55 12.21 21.78
C VAL A 195 -4.93 11.74 21.32
N GLU A 196 -5.20 10.44 21.32
CA GLU A 196 -6.51 9.87 21.01
C GLU A 196 -7.55 10.16 22.10
N GLU A 197 -7.13 10.21 23.37
CA GLU A 197 -7.98 10.60 24.51
C GLU A 197 -8.34 12.10 24.52
N ASN A 198 -7.61 12.93 23.78
CA ASN A 198 -7.95 14.34 23.66
C ASN A 198 -9.30 14.50 22.96
N SER A 199 -10.16 15.33 23.54
CA SER A 199 -11.49 15.61 22.98
C SER A 199 -11.37 16.07 21.52
N PRO A 200 -12.29 15.66 20.61
CA PRO A 200 -12.32 16.11 19.21
C PRO A 200 -12.38 17.63 19.01
N THR A 201 -12.63 18.38 20.08
CA THR A 201 -12.76 19.84 20.13
C THR A 201 -11.61 20.56 20.84
N ALA A 202 -10.58 19.86 21.31
CA ALA A 202 -9.41 20.45 21.97
C ALA A 202 -8.37 20.95 20.95
#